data_AF-A0A0U5GAK8-F1
#
_entry.id   AF-A0A0U5GAK8-F1
#
_cell.length_a   1.000
_cell.length_b   1.000
_cell.length_c   1.000
_cell.angle_alpha   90.00
_cell.angle_beta   90.00
_cell.angle_gamma   90.00
#
_symmetry.space_group_name_H-M   'P 1'
#
loop_
_entity.id
_entity.type
_entity.pdbx_description
1 polymer ?
#
loop_
_entity_poly.entity_id
_entity_poly.type
_entity_poly.pdbx_seq_one_letter_code
_entity_poly.pdbx_strand_id
1 'polypeptide(L)'
;MDAGTKHGRNVSRSSRPRSSTKGPLDQPDDPLNVESLSKISTPLISKPADYGMYTGASFSTLDPLAPEELSTNLEKDLSFLLRYDNYHSLSQVDIPHALRSEFISLKPDESLTSSLGTLEALLVRGHFLSAAYLCGTILTSSLVSPTDIKHVFALFYTRLACLELSGNTVIAAQESKALEDLSSTFYYVDPPTKAADGHHDHPNNPRHIAPWPLRILAIRLQSIGFGDSRRGIGGLYELGLEARREIVRPDLNPTEREIWRSRLSDLGIRTVNALIEMGDLSAAKRSLESLRQTKPDHVITDTTVFGNWRPTGGNIKTSPLHGRRQL
;
A
#
# COMPACT_ATOMS: atom_id res chain seq x y z
N MET A 1 79.68 10.99 -40.88
CA MET A 1 80.53 11.55 -39.81
C MET A 1 79.65 11.59 -38.58
N ASP A 2 79.64 10.51 -37.78
CA ASP A 2 80.52 10.32 -36.60
C ASP A 2 80.36 11.45 -35.57
N ALA A 3 80.20 11.25 -34.27
CA ALA A 3 80.13 10.06 -33.41
C ALA A 3 79.68 10.56 -32.01
N GLY A 4 79.42 9.64 -31.07
CA GLY A 4 79.74 9.93 -29.67
C GLY A 4 78.61 9.87 -28.64
N THR A 5 78.27 8.63 -28.29
CA THR A 5 77.69 8.15 -27.03
C THR A 5 78.08 8.92 -25.77
N LYS A 6 77.11 9.26 -24.91
CA LYS A 6 77.32 9.42 -23.46
C LYS A 6 76.21 8.75 -22.66
N HIS A 7 76.62 7.80 -21.84
CA HIS A 7 75.81 7.09 -20.84
C HIS A 7 75.48 7.98 -19.64
N GLY A 8 74.25 7.88 -19.14
CA GLY A 8 73.86 8.30 -17.80
C GLY A 8 72.76 7.38 -17.27
N ARG A 9 73.06 6.57 -16.26
CA ARG A 9 72.10 5.66 -15.60
C ARG A 9 71.30 6.38 -14.52
N ASN A 10 70.00 6.08 -14.48
CA ASN A 10 69.03 6.01 -13.38
C ASN A 10 69.12 6.98 -12.19
N VAL A 11 68.05 7.79 -12.03
CA VAL A 11 67.39 7.97 -10.73
C VAL A 11 65.87 7.97 -10.95
N SER A 12 65.21 6.94 -10.45
CA SER A 12 63.75 6.82 -10.39
C SER A 12 63.19 7.78 -9.33
N ARG A 13 62.41 8.79 -9.72
CA ARG A 13 61.44 9.45 -8.85
C ARG A 13 60.16 9.78 -9.63
N SER A 14 59.19 8.90 -9.48
CA SER A 14 57.80 9.12 -9.85
C SER A 14 57.20 10.18 -8.92
N SER A 15 56.81 11.33 -9.48
CA SER A 15 55.93 12.29 -8.79
C SER A 15 55.09 13.07 -9.81
N ARG A 16 54.08 12.39 -10.39
CA ARG A 16 52.91 13.09 -10.91
C ARG A 16 51.82 12.99 -9.85
N PRO A 17 51.34 14.10 -9.27
CA PRO A 17 50.21 14.04 -8.36
C PRO A 17 49.00 13.57 -9.17
N ARG A 18 48.51 12.37 -8.84
CA ARG A 18 47.27 11.84 -9.39
C ARG A 18 46.13 12.73 -8.87
N SER A 19 45.32 13.20 -9.81
CA SER A 19 44.01 13.80 -9.56
C SER A 19 43.26 12.98 -8.51
N SER A 20 42.86 13.63 -7.42
CA SER A 20 42.12 13.00 -6.35
C SER A 20 40.72 12.66 -6.84
N THR A 21 40.49 11.38 -7.10
CA THR A 21 39.16 10.79 -7.32
C THR A 21 38.46 10.67 -5.97
N LYS A 22 38.00 11.78 -5.39
CA LYS A 22 37.06 11.75 -4.27
C LYS A 22 35.68 11.40 -4.83
N GLY A 23 35.23 10.19 -4.53
CA GLY A 23 33.87 9.74 -4.81
C GLY A 23 32.91 10.26 -3.73
N PRO A 24 31.58 10.23 -3.97
CA PRO A 24 30.57 10.77 -3.07
C PRO A 24 30.38 10.00 -1.74
N LEU A 25 31.34 9.15 -1.36
CA LEU A 25 31.38 8.37 -0.12
C LEU A 25 32.45 8.85 0.87
N ASP A 26 33.30 9.82 0.50
CA ASP A 26 34.39 10.33 1.36
C ASP A 26 33.99 11.58 2.20
N GLN A 27 32.70 11.77 2.49
CA GLN A 27 32.28 12.77 3.48
C GLN A 27 32.50 12.19 4.89
N PRO A 28 33.08 12.97 5.83
CA PRO A 28 33.51 12.47 7.14
C PRO A 28 32.36 12.15 8.12
N ASP A 29 31.10 12.34 7.70
CA ASP A 29 29.93 11.94 8.48
C ASP A 29 29.51 10.54 8.03
N ASP A 30 30.06 9.54 8.72
CA ASP A 30 29.77 8.12 8.52
C ASP A 30 28.29 7.82 8.88
N PRO A 31 27.45 7.42 7.90
CA PRO A 31 26.04 7.10 8.15
C PRO A 31 25.84 5.78 8.93
N LEU A 32 26.91 5.11 9.37
CA LEU A 32 26.87 3.85 10.12
C LEU A 32 27.36 3.99 11.58
N ASN A 33 27.45 5.20 12.13
CA ASN A 33 27.83 5.38 13.53
C ASN A 33 26.81 4.70 14.49
N VAL A 34 27.23 3.56 15.04
CA VAL A 34 26.48 2.63 15.89
C VAL A 34 25.95 3.26 17.19
N GLU A 35 26.47 4.40 17.62
CA GLU A 35 25.94 5.10 18.81
C GLU A 35 24.60 5.82 18.55
N SER A 36 24.29 6.16 17.29
CA SER A 36 23.05 6.87 16.91
C SER A 36 21.85 5.94 16.69
N LEU A 37 22.12 4.65 16.45
CA LEU A 37 21.11 3.61 16.25
C LEU A 37 20.40 3.22 17.56
N SER A 38 20.92 3.63 18.72
CA SER A 38 20.35 3.32 20.05
C SER A 38 19.13 4.17 20.43
N LYS A 39 18.79 5.21 19.65
CA LYS A 39 17.68 6.15 19.95
C LYS A 39 16.56 6.15 18.91
N ILE A 40 16.62 5.28 17.91
CA ILE A 40 15.50 5.05 17.02
C ILE A 40 14.58 4.04 17.73
N SER A 41 13.49 4.54 18.33
CA SER A 41 12.34 3.68 18.64
C SER A 41 11.76 3.19 17.33
N THR A 42 12.26 2.03 16.88
CA THR A 42 11.61 1.22 15.87
C THR A 42 10.21 0.83 16.37
N PRO A 43 9.16 0.94 15.54
CA PRO A 43 7.93 0.22 15.84
C PRO A 43 8.30 -1.26 15.91
N LEU A 44 7.79 -1.95 16.94
CA LEU A 44 8.02 -3.37 17.26
C LEU A 44 8.70 -4.13 16.11
N ILE A 45 10.01 -4.30 16.23
CA ILE A 45 10.65 -5.48 15.65
C ILE A 45 9.97 -6.65 16.36
N SER A 46 8.98 -7.23 15.71
CA SER A 46 8.58 -8.60 15.99
C SER A 46 9.87 -9.40 16.07
N LYS A 47 10.11 -10.03 17.21
CA LYS A 47 11.21 -10.99 17.42
C LYS A 47 11.38 -11.83 16.14
N PRO A 48 12.62 -12.23 15.77
CA PRO A 48 12.80 -13.15 14.65
C PRO A 48 11.79 -14.26 14.86
N ALA A 49 10.89 -14.42 13.88
CA ALA A 49 9.76 -15.31 13.99
C ALA A 49 10.27 -16.58 14.66
N ASP A 50 9.68 -16.94 15.80
CA ASP A 50 9.70 -18.33 16.20
C ASP A 50 9.41 -19.11 14.91
N TYR A 51 10.09 -20.23 14.68
CA TYR A 51 9.65 -21.21 13.68
C TYR A 51 8.32 -21.83 14.16
N GLY A 52 7.37 -20.97 14.52
CA GLY A 52 6.01 -21.27 14.89
C GLY A 52 5.36 -21.92 13.70
N MET A 53 4.56 -22.92 14.00
CA MET A 53 3.79 -23.61 12.97
C MET A 53 3.00 -22.58 12.18
N TYR A 54 3.13 -22.61 10.86
CA TYR A 54 2.32 -21.79 9.98
C TYR A 54 0.88 -22.26 10.11
N THR A 55 0.05 -21.44 10.76
CA THR A 55 -1.36 -21.77 11.07
C THR A 55 -2.32 -20.98 10.21
N GLY A 56 -1.85 -19.94 9.50
CA GLY A 56 -2.72 -19.03 8.76
C GLY A 56 -3.49 -18.03 9.65
N ALA A 57 -3.22 -17.98 10.96
CA ALA A 57 -3.91 -17.07 11.88
C ALA A 57 -3.72 -15.59 11.53
N SER A 58 -2.64 -15.25 10.83
CA SER A 58 -2.35 -13.90 10.31
C SER A 58 -3.41 -13.40 9.31
N PHE A 59 -4.14 -14.30 8.63
CA PHE A 59 -5.19 -13.91 7.68
C PHE A 59 -6.48 -13.42 8.37
N SER A 60 -6.65 -13.69 9.66
CA SER A 60 -7.79 -13.20 10.44
C SER A 60 -7.57 -11.79 11.02
N THR A 61 -6.33 -11.27 10.98
CA THR A 61 -5.90 -10.07 11.72
C THR A 61 -5.26 -8.99 10.84
N LEU A 62 -5.63 -8.94 9.55
CA LEU A 62 -5.06 -7.97 8.59
C LEU A 62 -5.19 -6.50 8.99
N ASP A 63 -6.26 -6.15 9.69
CA ASP A 63 -6.49 -4.79 10.16
C ASP A 63 -6.87 -4.85 11.65
N PRO A 64 -6.05 -4.25 12.55
CA PRO A 64 -6.31 -4.25 13.99
C PRO A 64 -7.57 -3.46 14.40
N LEU A 65 -8.11 -2.63 13.50
CA LEU A 65 -9.35 -1.87 13.70
C LEU A 65 -10.53 -2.47 12.91
N ALA A 66 -10.36 -3.61 12.24
CA ALA A 66 -11.46 -4.27 11.57
C ALA A 66 -12.56 -4.68 12.58
N PRO A 67 -13.85 -4.64 12.20
CA PRO A 67 -14.92 -5.16 13.04
C PRO A 67 -14.68 -6.63 13.40
N GLU A 68 -14.59 -6.95 14.70
CA GLU A 68 -14.39 -8.33 15.15
C GLU A 68 -15.62 -9.20 14.89
N GLU A 69 -16.81 -8.65 15.12
CA GLU A 69 -18.10 -9.30 14.88
C GLU A 69 -18.94 -8.39 13.98
N LEU A 70 -19.15 -8.82 12.74
CA LEU A 70 -20.21 -8.25 11.92
C LEU A 70 -21.53 -8.79 12.47
N SER A 71 -22.45 -7.91 12.83
CA SER A 71 -23.76 -8.31 13.35
C SER A 71 -24.40 -9.35 12.43
N THR A 72 -24.82 -10.48 13.00
CA THR A 72 -25.42 -11.64 12.31
C THR A 72 -26.63 -11.29 11.41
N ASN A 73 -27.19 -10.10 11.56
CA ASN A 73 -28.35 -9.60 10.79
C ASN A 73 -27.99 -8.96 9.42
N LEU A 74 -26.71 -8.86 9.04
CA LEU A 74 -26.32 -8.29 7.74
C LEU A 74 -25.19 -9.10 7.12
N GLU A 75 -25.55 -10.28 6.60
CA GLU A 75 -24.64 -11.15 5.86
C GLU A 75 -24.35 -10.53 4.48
N LYS A 76 -23.23 -9.79 4.36
CA LYS A 76 -22.79 -9.25 3.06
C LYS A 76 -22.20 -10.40 2.25
N ASP A 77 -22.73 -10.59 1.04
CA ASP A 77 -22.30 -11.65 0.13
C ASP A 77 -21.17 -11.15 -0.79
N LEU A 78 -19.99 -11.76 -0.69
CA LEU A 78 -18.82 -11.49 -1.53
C LEU A 78 -18.67 -12.51 -2.67
N SER A 79 -19.72 -13.25 -3.05
CA SER A 79 -19.70 -14.21 -4.16
C SER A 79 -19.15 -13.63 -5.47
N PHE A 80 -19.35 -12.31 -5.69
CA PHE A 80 -18.81 -11.62 -6.86
C PHE A 80 -17.29 -11.62 -6.91
N LEU A 81 -16.57 -11.72 -5.76
CA LEU A 81 -15.12 -11.84 -5.72
C LEU A 81 -14.66 -13.27 -5.98
N LEU A 82 -15.42 -14.28 -5.59
CA LEU A 82 -15.03 -15.70 -5.67
C LEU A 82 -15.12 -16.30 -7.08
N ARG A 83 -15.57 -15.53 -8.07
CA ARG A 83 -15.70 -16.01 -9.43
C ARG A 83 -14.32 -16.18 -10.09
N TYR A 84 -14.18 -17.27 -10.84
CA TYR A 84 -12.94 -17.60 -11.55
C TYR A 84 -12.49 -16.53 -12.56
N ASP A 85 -13.45 -15.87 -13.23
CA ASP A 85 -13.19 -14.85 -14.25
C ASP A 85 -12.55 -13.57 -13.70
N ASN A 86 -12.53 -13.38 -12.38
CA ASN A 86 -11.81 -12.29 -11.76
C ASN A 86 -10.30 -12.52 -11.69
N TYR A 87 -9.83 -13.76 -11.88
CA TYR A 87 -8.44 -14.14 -11.61
C TYR A 87 -7.73 -14.58 -12.89
N HIS A 88 -6.68 -13.85 -13.25
CA HIS A 88 -5.90 -14.13 -14.44
C HIS A 88 -4.93 -15.28 -14.20
N SER A 89 -4.70 -16.07 -15.24
CA SER A 89 -3.70 -17.13 -15.24
C SER A 89 -2.29 -16.53 -15.11
N LEU A 90 -1.48 -17.13 -14.24
CA LEU A 90 -0.11 -16.71 -13.99
C LEU A 90 0.86 -17.60 -14.76
N SER A 91 1.92 -17.00 -15.30
CA SER A 91 2.96 -17.71 -16.04
C SER A 91 4.34 -17.47 -15.42
N GLN A 92 5.25 -18.42 -15.61
CA GLN A 92 6.65 -18.30 -15.19
C GLN A 92 7.60 -18.30 -16.39
N VAL A 93 7.09 -17.96 -17.58
CA VAL A 93 7.87 -18.02 -18.82
C VAL A 93 9.08 -17.10 -18.74
N ASP A 94 8.87 -15.88 -18.22
CA ASP A 94 9.92 -14.85 -18.08
C ASP A 94 10.85 -15.09 -16.89
N ILE A 95 10.54 -16.05 -16.01
CA ILE A 95 11.37 -16.40 -14.86
C ILE A 95 12.43 -17.41 -15.32
N PRO A 96 13.74 -17.19 -15.04
CA PRO A 96 14.78 -18.16 -15.34
C PRO A 96 14.49 -19.52 -14.71
N HIS A 97 14.77 -20.62 -15.43
CA HIS A 97 14.40 -21.97 -15.00
C HIS A 97 14.86 -22.32 -13.58
N ALA A 98 16.07 -21.90 -13.18
CA ALA A 98 16.61 -22.16 -11.84
C ALA A 98 15.83 -21.48 -10.70
N LEU A 99 15.03 -20.46 -11.01
CA LEU A 99 14.21 -19.70 -10.06
C LEU A 99 12.71 -20.04 -10.16
N ARG A 100 12.32 -20.94 -11.08
CA ARG A 100 10.93 -21.38 -11.20
C ARG A 100 10.56 -22.25 -10.01
N SER A 101 9.35 -22.06 -9.51
CA SER A 101 8.75 -22.85 -8.45
C SER A 101 7.47 -23.47 -8.97
N GLU A 102 7.20 -24.72 -8.64
CA GLU A 102 5.93 -25.34 -9.03
C GLU A 102 4.75 -24.59 -8.40
N PHE A 103 3.67 -24.45 -9.19
CA PHE A 103 2.42 -23.92 -8.67
C PHE A 103 1.71 -25.00 -7.86
N ILE A 104 1.39 -24.68 -6.61
CA ILE A 104 0.76 -25.61 -5.68
C ILE A 104 -0.71 -25.79 -6.06
N SER A 105 -1.12 -27.01 -6.36
CA SER A 105 -2.53 -27.38 -6.47
C SER A 105 -3.10 -27.71 -5.10
N LEU A 106 -4.33 -27.26 -4.84
CA LEU A 106 -5.09 -27.69 -3.67
C LEU A 106 -5.40 -29.19 -3.79
N LYS A 107 -5.38 -29.89 -2.66
CA LYS A 107 -5.82 -31.28 -2.59
C LYS A 107 -7.34 -31.36 -2.31
N PRO A 108 -8.04 -32.41 -2.76
CA PRO A 108 -9.50 -32.52 -2.60
C PRO A 108 -10.00 -32.54 -1.15
N ASP A 109 -9.13 -32.93 -0.21
CA ASP A 109 -9.39 -33.09 1.22
C ASP A 109 -8.68 -32.03 2.08
N GLU A 110 -8.14 -30.99 1.45
CA GLU A 110 -7.38 -29.96 2.15
C GLU A 110 -8.29 -29.01 2.91
N SER A 111 -7.98 -28.74 4.18
CA SER A 111 -8.71 -27.76 4.98
C SER A 111 -8.21 -26.33 4.69
N LEU A 112 -9.09 -25.34 4.84
CA LEU A 112 -8.73 -23.92 4.68
C LEU A 112 -7.53 -23.55 5.56
N THR A 113 -7.49 -23.99 6.82
CA THR A 113 -6.37 -23.72 7.74
C THR A 113 -5.04 -24.29 7.23
N SER A 114 -5.03 -25.49 6.66
CA SER A 114 -3.82 -26.09 6.06
C SER A 114 -3.34 -25.28 4.85
N SER A 115 -4.25 -24.86 3.98
CA SER A 115 -3.93 -24.05 2.82
C SER A 115 -3.42 -22.66 3.20
N LEU A 116 -4.01 -22.02 4.21
CA LEU A 116 -3.55 -20.75 4.76
C LEU A 116 -2.17 -20.86 5.43
N GLY A 117 -1.91 -21.96 6.16
CA GLY A 117 -0.57 -22.23 6.71
C GLY A 117 0.48 -22.42 5.60
N THR A 118 0.13 -23.12 4.53
CA THR A 118 1.01 -23.27 3.34
C THR A 118 1.26 -21.91 2.68
N LEU A 119 0.22 -21.09 2.54
CA LEU A 119 0.32 -19.74 1.99
C LEU A 119 1.23 -18.85 2.84
N GLU A 120 1.07 -18.87 4.17
CA GLU A 120 1.93 -18.15 5.11
C GLU A 120 3.40 -18.57 4.97
N ALA A 121 3.68 -19.86 4.82
CA ALA A 121 5.03 -20.37 4.57
C ALA A 121 5.62 -19.85 3.25
N LEU A 122 4.82 -19.73 2.18
CA LEU A 122 5.28 -19.14 0.91
C LEU A 122 5.63 -17.66 1.07
N LEU A 123 4.81 -16.89 1.79
CA LEU A 123 5.04 -15.47 2.05
C LEU A 123 6.34 -15.24 2.82
N VAL A 124 6.57 -16.02 3.88
CA VAL A 124 7.79 -15.93 4.69
C VAL A 124 9.04 -16.28 3.89
N ARG A 125 8.94 -17.23 2.95
CA ARG A 125 10.06 -17.59 2.06
C ARG A 125 10.24 -16.64 0.88
N GLY A 126 9.33 -15.68 0.67
CA GLY A 126 9.36 -14.74 -0.45
C GLY A 126 8.90 -15.30 -1.80
N HIS A 127 8.17 -16.42 -1.81
CA HIS A 127 7.63 -17.03 -3.04
C HIS A 127 6.33 -16.34 -3.47
N PHE A 128 6.39 -15.04 -3.77
CA PHE A 128 5.20 -14.21 -3.98
C PHE A 128 4.35 -14.65 -5.17
N LEU A 129 4.94 -15.05 -6.29
CA LEU A 129 4.15 -15.49 -7.45
C LEU A 129 3.37 -16.79 -7.16
N SER A 130 3.99 -17.74 -6.46
CA SER A 130 3.32 -18.97 -6.02
C SER A 130 2.25 -18.68 -4.96
N ALA A 131 2.50 -17.72 -4.05
CA ALA A 131 1.52 -17.28 -3.07
C ALA A 131 0.30 -16.61 -3.75
N ALA A 132 0.52 -15.75 -4.75
CA ALA A 132 -0.54 -15.14 -5.55
C ALA A 132 -1.39 -16.20 -6.25
N TYR A 133 -0.73 -17.19 -6.86
CA TYR A 133 -1.41 -18.34 -7.47
C TYR A 133 -2.31 -19.06 -6.46
N LEU A 134 -1.75 -19.47 -5.32
CA LEU A 134 -2.47 -20.21 -4.29
C LEU A 134 -3.65 -19.42 -3.73
N CYS A 135 -3.52 -18.10 -3.53
CA CYS A 135 -4.63 -17.24 -3.12
C CYS A 135 -5.80 -17.31 -4.12
N GLY A 136 -5.51 -17.22 -5.43
CA GLY A 136 -6.53 -17.33 -6.48
C GLY A 136 -7.21 -18.70 -6.46
N THR A 137 -6.42 -19.76 -6.35
CA THR A 137 -6.95 -21.13 -6.26
C THR A 137 -7.88 -21.29 -5.06
N ILE A 138 -7.50 -20.78 -3.87
CA ILE A 138 -8.36 -20.82 -2.66
C ILE A 138 -9.63 -20.00 -2.88
N LEU A 139 -9.52 -18.77 -3.41
CA LEU A 139 -10.67 -17.88 -3.64
C LEU A 139 -11.70 -18.45 -4.63
N THR A 140 -11.25 -19.24 -5.61
CA THR A 140 -12.13 -19.89 -6.60
C THR A 140 -12.59 -21.29 -6.19
N SER A 141 -12.15 -21.78 -5.03
CA SER A 141 -12.52 -23.09 -4.49
C SER A 141 -13.74 -23.00 -3.57
N SER A 142 -14.27 -24.15 -3.17
CA SER A 142 -15.32 -24.23 -2.15
C SER A 142 -14.79 -24.13 -0.71
N LEU A 143 -13.51 -23.80 -0.50
CA LEU A 143 -12.89 -23.74 0.84
C LEU A 143 -13.31 -22.51 1.65
N VAL A 144 -13.75 -21.43 0.99
CA VAL A 144 -14.11 -20.16 1.63
C VAL A 144 -15.58 -19.87 1.38
N SER A 145 -16.33 -19.55 2.44
CA SER A 145 -17.71 -19.09 2.31
C SER A 145 -17.74 -17.69 1.68
N PRO A 146 -18.69 -17.38 0.78
CA PRO A 146 -18.90 -16.01 0.28
C PRO A 146 -19.14 -14.97 1.37
N THR A 147 -19.53 -15.41 2.56
CA THR A 147 -19.90 -14.57 3.70
C THR A 147 -18.77 -14.50 4.74
N ASP A 148 -17.66 -15.21 4.50
CA ASP A 148 -16.42 -15.13 5.28
C ASP A 148 -15.57 -13.92 4.84
N ILE A 149 -16.08 -12.74 5.16
CA ILE A 149 -15.53 -11.45 4.72
C ILE A 149 -14.06 -11.28 5.09
N LYS A 150 -13.64 -11.78 6.26
CA LYS A 150 -12.25 -11.65 6.73
C LYS A 150 -11.30 -12.44 5.83
N HIS A 151 -11.57 -13.73 5.62
CA HIS A 151 -10.69 -14.56 4.80
C HIS A 151 -10.75 -14.17 3.32
N VAL A 152 -11.94 -13.84 2.78
CA VAL A 152 -12.07 -13.38 1.39
C VAL A 152 -11.23 -12.13 1.14
N PHE A 153 -11.40 -11.07 1.94
CA PHE A 153 -10.59 -9.87 1.77
C PHE A 153 -9.12 -10.10 2.06
N ALA A 154 -8.78 -11.00 2.98
CA ALA A 154 -7.39 -11.26 3.29
C ALA A 154 -6.64 -12.00 2.19
N LEU A 155 -7.27 -13.02 1.61
CA LEU A 155 -6.76 -13.72 0.43
C LEU A 155 -6.69 -12.78 -0.78
N PHE A 156 -7.72 -11.95 -0.98
CA PHE A 156 -7.75 -11.02 -2.10
C PHE A 156 -6.66 -9.94 -1.99
N TYR A 157 -6.50 -9.34 -0.81
CA TYR A 157 -5.40 -8.41 -0.51
C TYR A 157 -4.04 -9.07 -0.76
N THR A 158 -3.84 -10.28 -0.21
CA THR A 158 -2.58 -11.01 -0.32
C THR A 158 -2.25 -11.33 -1.77
N ARG A 159 -3.26 -11.73 -2.57
CA ARG A 159 -3.10 -11.95 -4.00
C ARG A 159 -2.63 -10.69 -4.71
N LEU A 160 -3.34 -9.57 -4.53
CA LEU A 160 -3.01 -8.30 -5.19
C LEU A 160 -1.60 -7.81 -4.79
N ALA A 161 -1.26 -7.87 -3.51
CA ALA A 161 0.06 -7.49 -3.02
C ALA A 161 1.17 -8.38 -3.58
N CYS A 162 0.96 -9.70 -3.62
CA CYS A 162 1.93 -10.63 -4.19
C CYS A 162 2.11 -10.44 -5.71
N LEU A 163 1.06 -10.07 -6.43
CA LEU A 163 1.15 -9.71 -7.84
C LEU A 163 1.99 -8.44 -8.02
N GLU A 164 1.80 -7.41 -7.19
CA GLU A 164 2.67 -6.22 -7.22
C GLU A 164 4.13 -6.57 -6.91
N LEU A 165 4.38 -7.35 -5.86
CA LEU A 165 5.74 -7.74 -5.43
C LEU A 165 6.46 -8.63 -6.45
N SER A 166 5.72 -9.36 -7.28
CA SER A 166 6.27 -10.18 -8.37
C SER A 166 6.34 -9.46 -9.72
N GLY A 167 6.03 -8.15 -9.77
CA GLY A 167 6.09 -7.35 -10.99
C GLY A 167 4.87 -7.51 -11.91
N ASN A 168 3.82 -8.19 -11.47
CA ASN A 168 2.57 -8.42 -12.19
C ASN A 168 1.54 -7.32 -11.92
N THR A 169 1.96 -6.05 -11.86
CA THR A 169 1.11 -4.90 -11.48
C THR A 169 -0.07 -4.72 -12.43
N VAL A 170 0.08 -4.98 -13.73
CA VAL A 170 -1.02 -4.86 -14.69
C VAL A 170 -2.12 -5.88 -14.40
N ILE A 171 -1.74 -7.11 -14.03
CA ILE A 171 -2.71 -8.14 -13.61
C ILE A 171 -3.41 -7.69 -12.33
N ALA A 172 -2.63 -7.30 -11.30
CA ALA A 172 -3.19 -6.79 -10.04
C ALA A 172 -4.19 -5.64 -10.27
N ALA A 173 -3.86 -4.72 -11.18
CA ALA A 173 -4.72 -3.60 -11.55
C ALA A 173 -6.05 -4.05 -12.18
N GLN A 174 -6.03 -5.05 -13.08
CA GLN A 174 -7.26 -5.59 -13.65
C GLN A 174 -8.10 -6.32 -12.59
N GLU A 175 -7.49 -7.18 -11.77
CA GLU A 175 -8.21 -7.94 -10.75
C GLU A 175 -8.81 -7.02 -9.67
N SER A 176 -8.12 -5.93 -9.31
CA SER A 176 -8.62 -4.95 -8.32
C SER A 176 -9.94 -4.28 -8.72
N LYS A 177 -10.31 -4.31 -10.01
CA LYS A 177 -11.60 -3.79 -10.49
C LYS A 177 -12.78 -4.63 -10.04
N ALA A 178 -12.56 -5.88 -9.64
CA ALA A 178 -13.59 -6.74 -9.06
C ALA A 178 -14.14 -6.16 -7.74
N LEU A 179 -13.40 -5.28 -7.05
CA LEU A 179 -13.90 -4.52 -5.88
C LEU A 179 -14.85 -3.38 -6.25
N GLU A 180 -15.08 -3.14 -7.54
CA GLU A 180 -15.96 -2.09 -8.04
C GLU A 180 -15.69 -0.74 -7.35
N ASP A 181 -16.70 -0.17 -6.70
CA ASP A 181 -16.63 1.07 -5.93
C ASP A 181 -16.62 0.80 -4.42
N LEU A 182 -15.44 0.91 -3.81
CA LEU A 182 -15.26 0.79 -2.36
C LEU A 182 -15.96 1.91 -1.55
N SER A 183 -16.37 3.01 -2.18
CA SER A 183 -17.18 4.04 -1.50
C SER A 183 -18.67 3.71 -1.44
N SER A 184 -19.11 2.65 -2.11
CA SER A 184 -20.49 2.17 -2.10
C SER A 184 -20.96 1.80 -0.69
N THR A 185 -22.22 2.09 -0.38
CA THR A 185 -22.90 1.68 0.87
C THR A 185 -22.87 0.18 1.11
N PHE A 186 -22.62 -0.63 0.07
CA PHE A 186 -22.35 -2.05 0.19
C PHE A 186 -21.25 -2.35 1.21
N TYR A 187 -20.15 -1.58 1.20
CA TYR A 187 -18.98 -1.81 2.06
C TYR A 187 -19.11 -1.23 3.46
N TYR A 188 -20.26 -0.64 3.79
CA TYR A 188 -20.50 -0.05 5.10
C TYR A 188 -21.53 -0.86 5.89
N VAL A 189 -21.27 -0.99 7.19
CA VAL A 189 -22.16 -1.62 8.17
C VAL A 189 -22.32 -0.72 9.37
N ASP A 190 -23.53 -0.64 9.90
CA ASP A 190 -23.78 0.08 11.13
C ASP A 190 -23.17 -0.69 12.31
N PRO A 191 -22.46 -0.02 13.23
CA PRO A 191 -21.90 -0.73 14.38
C PRO A 191 -23.06 -1.20 15.27
N PRO A 192 -22.95 -2.37 15.93
CA PRO A 192 -24.01 -2.88 16.78
C PRO A 192 -24.35 -1.84 17.84
N THR A 193 -25.61 -1.40 17.87
CA THR A 193 -26.13 -0.50 18.91
C THR A 193 -26.01 -1.25 20.23
N LYS A 194 -25.02 -0.88 21.06
CA LYS A 194 -24.96 -1.37 22.43
C LYS A 194 -26.26 -0.97 23.11
N ALA A 195 -26.99 -1.95 23.62
CA ALA A 195 -28.27 -1.71 24.29
C ALA A 195 -28.07 -0.68 25.42
N ALA A 196 -28.85 0.39 25.31
CA ALA A 196 -29.15 1.44 26.29
C ALA A 196 -28.48 1.33 27.67
N ASP A 197 -27.42 2.11 27.86
CA ASP A 197 -27.24 2.86 29.10
C ASP A 197 -27.31 4.34 28.73
N GLY A 198 -28.40 4.99 29.14
CA GLY A 198 -28.78 6.32 28.67
C GLY A 198 -27.77 7.38 29.07
N HIS A 199 -26.83 7.71 28.20
CA HIS A 199 -26.19 9.02 28.10
C HIS A 199 -25.44 9.13 26.76
N HIS A 200 -25.88 10.11 25.95
CA HIS A 200 -25.32 10.56 24.66
C HIS A 200 -25.47 9.59 23.47
N ASP A 201 -26.56 9.77 22.71
CA ASP A 201 -26.70 9.39 21.31
C ASP A 201 -25.61 10.08 20.49
N HIS A 202 -24.42 9.49 20.44
CA HIS A 202 -23.48 9.80 19.37
C HIS A 202 -23.90 9.00 18.14
N PRO A 203 -24.08 9.64 16.96
CA PRO A 203 -24.38 8.92 15.73
C PRO A 203 -23.26 7.92 15.50
N ASN A 204 -23.61 6.64 15.55
CA ASN A 204 -22.67 5.55 15.38
C ASN A 204 -22.20 5.59 13.92
N ASN A 205 -20.97 6.03 13.66
CA ASN A 205 -20.49 6.15 12.29
C ASN A 205 -20.45 4.76 11.63
N PRO A 206 -20.97 4.61 10.40
CA PRO A 206 -20.91 3.34 9.70
C PRO A 206 -19.46 2.92 9.49
N ARG A 207 -19.15 1.65 9.75
CA ARG A 207 -17.81 1.07 9.64
C ARG A 207 -17.62 0.40 8.29
N HIS A 208 -16.45 0.60 7.70
CA HIS A 208 -16.09 -0.05 6.46
C HIS A 208 -15.67 -1.51 6.71
N ILE A 209 -16.20 -2.46 5.93
CA ILE A 209 -15.91 -3.89 6.10
C ILE A 209 -14.58 -4.32 5.47
N ALA A 210 -14.15 -3.64 4.39
CA ALA A 210 -12.85 -3.95 3.79
C ALA A 210 -11.70 -3.44 4.66
N PRO A 211 -10.66 -4.26 4.91
CA PRO A 211 -9.49 -3.86 5.68
C PRO A 211 -8.80 -2.62 5.12
N TRP A 212 -8.26 -1.77 5.99
CA TRP A 212 -7.51 -0.57 5.57
C TRP A 212 -6.42 -0.84 4.53
N PRO A 213 -5.54 -1.86 4.69
CA PRO A 213 -4.51 -2.16 3.70
C PRO A 213 -5.09 -2.45 2.31
N LEU A 214 -6.24 -3.15 2.24
CA LEU A 214 -6.91 -3.45 0.98
C LEU A 214 -7.46 -2.20 0.32
N ARG A 215 -8.08 -1.30 1.08
CA ARG A 215 -8.63 -0.04 0.55
C ARG A 215 -7.54 0.83 -0.08
N ILE A 216 -6.41 0.94 0.60
CA ILE A 216 -5.24 1.70 0.12
C ILE A 216 -4.68 1.08 -1.16
N LEU A 217 -4.48 -0.24 -1.16
CA LEU A 217 -3.94 -0.97 -2.30
C LEU A 217 -4.88 -0.85 -3.52
N ALA A 218 -6.19 -1.01 -3.30
CA ALA A 218 -7.20 -0.93 -4.34
C ALA A 218 -7.23 0.46 -5.01
N ILE A 219 -7.11 1.56 -4.25
CA ILE A 219 -7.08 2.92 -4.83
C ILE A 219 -5.95 3.06 -5.84
N ARG A 220 -4.75 2.57 -5.51
CA ARG A 220 -3.59 2.60 -6.42
C ARG A 220 -3.80 1.68 -7.62
N LEU A 221 -4.21 0.44 -7.39
CA LEU A 221 -4.36 -0.54 -8.47
C LEU A 221 -5.48 -0.17 -9.44
N GLN A 222 -6.60 0.37 -8.94
CA GLN A 222 -7.68 0.85 -9.78
C GLN A 222 -7.28 2.10 -10.56
N SER A 223 -6.52 3.04 -9.98
CA SER A 223 -6.02 4.20 -10.74
C SER A 223 -5.14 3.78 -11.91
N ILE A 224 -4.27 2.78 -11.72
CA ILE A 224 -3.49 2.15 -12.79
C ILE A 224 -4.41 1.44 -13.79
N GLY A 225 -5.36 0.65 -13.31
CA GLY A 225 -6.25 -0.17 -14.14
C GLY A 225 -7.20 0.65 -15.03
N PHE A 226 -7.59 1.85 -14.58
CA PHE A 226 -8.38 2.82 -15.35
C PHE A 226 -7.50 3.82 -16.12
N GLY A 227 -6.19 3.86 -15.87
CA GLY A 227 -5.28 4.84 -16.46
C GLY A 227 -5.55 6.28 -16.00
N ASP A 228 -6.12 6.46 -14.81
CA ASP A 228 -6.47 7.76 -14.25
C ASP A 228 -5.82 7.96 -12.87
N SER A 229 -4.67 8.63 -12.86
CA SER A 229 -3.93 8.96 -11.63
C SER A 229 -4.66 9.95 -10.74
N ARG A 230 -5.57 10.79 -11.28
CA ARG A 230 -6.36 11.73 -10.50
C ARG A 230 -7.35 11.01 -9.61
N ARG A 231 -7.94 9.91 -10.10
CA ARG A 231 -8.80 9.02 -9.30
C ARG A 231 -8.03 8.42 -8.12
N GLY A 232 -6.76 8.06 -8.33
CA GLY A 232 -5.87 7.59 -7.26
C GLY A 232 -5.66 8.65 -6.16
N ILE A 233 -5.33 9.88 -6.56
CA ILE A 233 -5.17 11.00 -5.63
C ILE A 233 -6.49 11.28 -4.88
N GLY A 234 -7.61 11.41 -5.61
CA GLY A 234 -8.92 11.64 -5.00
C GLY A 234 -9.29 10.59 -3.94
N GLY A 235 -9.08 9.31 -4.24
CA GLY A 235 -9.32 8.22 -3.28
C GLY A 235 -8.46 8.32 -2.01
N LEU A 236 -7.18 8.71 -2.14
CA LEU A 236 -6.30 8.92 -0.99
C LEU A 236 -6.75 10.12 -0.12
N TYR A 237 -7.27 11.18 -0.74
CA TYR A 237 -7.83 12.32 -0.03
C TYR A 237 -9.10 11.93 0.77
N GLU A 238 -10.00 11.14 0.18
CA GLU A 238 -11.20 10.66 0.87
C GLU A 238 -10.86 9.81 2.10
N LEU A 239 -9.90 8.89 1.98
CA LEU A 239 -9.38 8.14 3.13
C LEU A 239 -8.69 9.04 4.16
N GLY A 240 -8.02 10.11 3.71
CA GLY A 240 -7.42 11.10 4.59
C GLY A 240 -8.46 11.87 5.40
N LEU A 241 -9.59 12.23 4.80
CA LEU A 241 -10.72 12.85 5.49
C LEU A 241 -11.35 11.90 6.50
N GLU A 242 -11.52 10.63 6.15
CA GLU A 242 -11.97 9.59 7.09
C GLU A 242 -11.04 9.48 8.29
N ALA A 243 -9.73 9.32 8.07
CA ALA A 243 -8.76 9.21 9.16
C ALA A 243 -8.78 10.45 10.08
N ARG A 244 -8.94 11.66 9.51
CA ARG A 244 -9.08 12.89 10.30
C ARG A 244 -10.34 12.92 11.15
N ARG A 245 -11.49 12.50 10.59
CA ARG A 245 -12.76 12.39 11.33
C ARG A 245 -12.63 11.41 12.50
N GLU A 246 -11.95 10.29 12.30
CA GLU A 246 -11.73 9.30 13.34
C GLU A 246 -10.80 9.83 14.45
N ILE A 247 -9.69 10.50 14.12
CA ILE A 247 -8.74 11.04 15.12
C ILE A 247 -9.41 12.00 16.12
N VAL A 248 -10.33 12.85 15.64
CA VAL A 248 -11.01 13.86 16.48
C VAL A 248 -12.17 13.27 17.29
N ARG A 249 -12.50 11.99 17.09
CA ARG A 249 -13.61 11.34 17.77
C ARG A 249 -13.33 11.27 19.30
N PRO A 250 -14.28 11.72 20.14
CA PRO A 250 -14.05 11.85 21.59
C PRO A 250 -13.95 10.48 22.29
N ASP A 251 -14.72 9.49 21.85
CA ASP A 251 -14.78 8.13 22.43
C ASP A 251 -13.66 7.19 21.94
N LEU A 252 -12.76 7.67 21.09
CA LEU A 252 -11.69 6.84 20.53
C LEU A 252 -10.58 6.55 21.57
N ASN A 253 -10.23 5.27 21.73
CA ASN A 253 -9.16 4.84 22.61
C ASN A 253 -7.81 5.47 22.16
N PRO A 254 -6.93 5.92 23.08
CA PRO A 254 -5.59 6.39 22.73
C PRO A 254 -4.80 5.50 21.75
N THR A 255 -4.87 4.18 21.87
CA THR A 255 -4.16 3.25 20.96
C THR A 255 -4.73 3.27 19.54
N GLU A 256 -6.06 3.23 19.42
CA GLU A 256 -6.75 3.34 18.12
C GLU A 256 -6.50 4.71 17.48
N ARG A 257 -6.50 5.78 18.28
CA ARG A 257 -6.15 7.13 17.84
C ARG A 257 -4.75 7.18 17.25
N GLU A 258 -3.79 6.47 17.83
CA GLU A 258 -2.44 6.41 17.28
C GLU A 258 -2.38 5.63 15.96
N ILE A 259 -3.14 4.53 15.84
CA ILE A 259 -3.27 3.81 14.56
C ILE A 259 -3.82 4.73 13.47
N TRP A 260 -4.86 5.53 13.77
CA TRP A 260 -5.41 6.48 12.80
C TRP A 260 -4.43 7.61 12.43
N ARG A 261 -3.63 8.11 13.38
CA ARG A 261 -2.56 9.07 13.07
C ARG A 261 -1.49 8.47 12.16
N SER A 262 -1.08 7.24 12.44
CA SER A 262 -0.13 6.50 11.60
C SER A 262 -0.67 6.34 10.17
N ARG A 263 -1.94 5.94 10.02
CA ARG A 263 -2.65 5.86 8.74
C ARG A 263 -2.66 7.20 7.99
N LEU A 264 -2.96 8.29 8.68
CA LEU A 264 -2.98 9.62 8.07
C LEU A 264 -1.58 10.06 7.59
N SER A 265 -0.53 9.74 8.35
CA SER A 265 0.85 10.00 7.95
C SER A 265 1.25 9.19 6.72
N ASP A 266 0.92 7.89 6.69
CA ASP A 266 1.17 7.01 5.54
C ASP A 266 0.46 7.49 4.28
N LEU A 267 -0.81 7.91 4.40
CA LEU A 267 -1.58 8.52 3.31
C LEU A 267 -0.91 9.78 2.75
N GLY A 268 -0.29 10.60 3.60
CA GLY A 268 0.47 11.77 3.15
C GLY A 268 1.61 11.40 2.22
N ILE A 269 2.41 10.38 2.58
CA ILE A 269 3.52 9.89 1.75
C ILE A 269 3.00 9.27 0.44
N ARG A 270 1.92 8.48 0.51
CA ARG A 270 1.29 7.89 -0.68
C ARG A 270 0.74 8.94 -1.64
N THR A 271 0.19 10.03 -1.11
CA THR A 271 -0.29 11.16 -1.91
C THR A 271 0.87 11.84 -2.64
N VAL A 272 2.02 12.03 -1.97
CA VAL A 272 3.23 12.55 -2.61
C VAL A 272 3.69 11.63 -3.74
N ASN A 273 3.71 10.31 -3.52
CA ASN A 273 4.06 9.34 -4.56
C ASN A 273 3.11 9.40 -5.76
N ALA A 274 1.79 9.47 -5.51
CA ALA A 274 0.80 9.58 -6.58
C ALA A 274 0.94 10.89 -7.39
N LEU A 275 1.29 12.01 -6.73
CA LEU A 275 1.58 13.28 -7.41
C LEU A 275 2.84 13.19 -8.30
N ILE A 276 3.87 12.47 -7.85
CA ILE A 276 5.07 12.20 -8.64
C ILE A 276 4.72 11.33 -9.87
N GLU A 277 3.95 10.27 -9.68
CA GLU A 277 3.48 9.40 -10.77
C GLU A 277 2.62 10.19 -11.79
N MET A 278 1.84 11.17 -11.34
CA MET A 278 1.07 12.09 -12.21
C MET A 278 1.95 13.15 -12.92
N GLY A 279 3.20 13.35 -12.48
CA GLY A 279 4.10 14.37 -12.99
C GLY A 279 3.93 15.77 -12.38
N ASP A 280 3.07 15.94 -11.38
CA ASP A 280 2.94 17.21 -10.65
C ASP A 280 3.96 17.30 -9.50
N LEU A 281 5.24 17.40 -9.89
CA LEU A 281 6.36 17.48 -8.95
C LEU A 281 6.29 18.72 -8.05
N SER A 282 5.65 19.78 -8.53
CA SER A 282 5.48 21.02 -7.76
C SER A 282 4.51 20.81 -6.59
N ALA A 283 3.37 20.16 -6.84
CA ALA A 283 2.45 19.79 -5.77
C ALA A 283 3.08 18.75 -4.83
N ALA A 284 3.77 17.73 -5.37
CA ALA A 284 4.45 16.73 -4.57
C ALA A 284 5.45 17.35 -3.57
N LYS A 285 6.27 18.30 -4.05
CA LYS A 285 7.23 19.05 -3.21
C LYS A 285 6.52 19.82 -2.10
N ARG A 286 5.49 20.60 -2.42
CA ARG A 286 4.73 21.38 -1.42
C ARG A 286 4.07 20.47 -0.37
N SER A 287 3.50 19.35 -0.79
CA SER A 287 2.89 18.36 0.11
C SER A 287 3.94 17.76 1.05
N LEU A 288 5.13 17.43 0.54
CA LEU A 288 6.23 16.91 1.37
C LEU A 288 6.75 17.95 2.38
N GLU A 289 6.88 19.21 1.97
CA GLU A 289 7.25 20.32 2.87
C GLU A 289 6.23 20.48 4.00
N SER A 290 4.93 20.41 3.69
CA SER A 290 3.86 20.45 4.69
C SER A 290 3.95 19.29 5.69
N LEU A 291 4.20 18.07 5.22
CA LEU A 291 4.39 16.91 6.10
C LEU A 291 5.59 17.08 7.05
N ARG A 292 6.69 17.70 6.59
CA ARG A 292 7.86 17.98 7.44
C ARG A 292 7.57 19.00 8.54
N GLN A 293 6.71 19.99 8.26
CA GLN A 293 6.34 21.02 9.24
C GLN A 293 5.41 20.49 10.34
N THR A 294 4.77 19.33 10.12
CA THR A 294 3.90 18.68 11.13
C THR A 294 4.64 17.85 12.21
N LYS A 295 5.99 17.84 12.22
CA LYS A 295 6.83 17.35 13.34
C LYS A 295 7.87 18.43 13.67
N PRO A 296 8.12 18.88 14.93
CA PRO A 296 7.69 18.37 16.26
C PRO A 296 6.95 19.43 17.15
N ASP A 297 6.44 19.01 18.31
CA ASP A 297 5.98 19.80 19.49
C ASP A 297 4.63 20.56 19.52
N HIS A 298 3.78 20.54 18.49
CA HIS A 298 2.45 21.15 18.61
C HIS A 298 1.29 20.15 18.53
N VAL A 299 0.46 20.17 19.59
CA VAL A 299 -0.90 19.61 19.61
C VAL A 299 -1.60 20.02 18.32
N ILE A 300 -1.92 19.04 17.48
CA ILE A 300 -2.53 19.25 16.16
C ILE A 300 -3.94 19.79 16.36
N THR A 301 -4.13 21.08 16.08
CA THR A 301 -5.46 21.68 15.84
C THR A 301 -5.64 22.21 14.40
N ASP A 302 -4.67 22.08 13.48
CA ASP A 302 -4.74 22.83 12.22
C ASP A 302 -4.75 22.04 10.89
N THR A 303 -5.49 22.68 9.96
CA THR A 303 -6.17 22.21 8.74
C THR A 303 -5.27 22.16 7.49
N THR A 304 -3.96 22.15 7.62
CA THR A 304 -3.07 22.67 6.55
C THR A 304 -2.62 21.68 5.47
N VAL A 305 -2.69 20.36 5.68
CA VAL A 305 -2.12 19.40 4.70
C VAL A 305 -3.05 19.13 3.50
N PHE A 306 -4.38 19.20 3.68
CA PHE A 306 -5.34 18.77 2.65
C PHE A 306 -6.30 19.86 2.16
N GLY A 307 -6.32 21.06 2.77
CA GLY A 307 -7.28 22.12 2.46
C GLY A 307 -7.06 22.92 1.17
N ASN A 308 -5.90 22.78 0.51
CA ASN A 308 -5.49 23.70 -0.57
C ASN A 308 -5.44 23.09 -1.99
N TRP A 309 -5.91 21.86 -2.19
CA TRP A 309 -5.98 21.30 -3.55
C TRP A 309 -7.29 21.70 -4.23
N ARG A 310 -7.23 22.71 -5.11
CA ARG A 310 -8.29 22.96 -6.11
C ARG A 310 -7.88 22.29 -7.43
N PRO A 311 -8.72 21.47 -8.06
CA PRO A 311 -8.46 20.99 -9.41
C PRO A 311 -8.50 22.20 -10.35
N THR A 312 -7.37 22.53 -10.98
CA THR A 312 -7.31 23.55 -12.03
C THR A 312 -7.99 22.99 -13.28
N GLY A 313 -9.29 23.25 -13.40
CA GLY A 313 -10.03 23.10 -14.63
C GLY A 313 -9.46 24.04 -15.70
N GLY A 314 -8.91 23.47 -16.77
CA GLY A 314 -8.48 24.22 -17.94
C GLY A 314 -9.64 25.02 -18.52
N ASN A 315 -9.51 26.34 -18.48
CA ASN A 315 -10.51 27.29 -18.94
C ASN A 315 -10.48 27.33 -20.48
N ILE A 316 -11.33 26.54 -21.14
CA ILE A 316 -11.57 26.67 -22.58
C ILE A 316 -12.48 27.89 -22.77
N LYS A 317 -11.88 29.02 -23.18
CA LYS A 317 -12.60 30.20 -23.65
C LYS A 317 -13.44 29.83 -24.87
N THR A 318 -14.75 29.69 -24.70
CA THR A 318 -15.70 29.74 -25.82
C THR A 318 -16.01 31.21 -26.09
N SER A 319 -15.57 31.69 -27.26
CA SER A 319 -15.97 33.00 -27.79
C SER A 319 -17.35 32.87 -28.45
N PRO A 320 -18.34 33.74 -28.14
CA PRO A 320 -19.62 33.69 -28.81
C PRO A 320 -19.57 34.50 -30.12
N LEU A 321 -19.63 33.80 -31.25
CA LEU A 321 -20.06 34.36 -32.54
C LEU A 321 -21.59 34.37 -32.55
N HIS A 322 -22.21 35.53 -32.36
CA HIS A 322 -23.66 35.71 -32.55
C HIS A 322 -23.91 36.42 -33.89
N GLY A 323 -24.19 35.62 -34.92
CA GLY A 323 -24.71 36.05 -36.21
C GLY A 323 -26.20 35.74 -36.31
N ARG A 324 -27.02 36.79 -36.16
CA ARG A 324 -28.24 37.14 -36.92
C ARG A 324 -28.96 36.03 -37.74
N ARG A 325 -30.24 35.79 -37.41
CA ARG A 325 -31.43 35.59 -38.30
C ARG A 325 -32.67 35.51 -37.39
N GLN A 326 -33.48 36.56 -37.25
CA GLN A 326 -34.71 36.82 -38.02
C GLN A 326 -35.52 35.57 -38.37
N LEU A 327 -36.56 35.31 -37.57
CA LEU A 327 -37.98 35.46 -37.91
C LEU A 327 -38.73 35.85 -36.63
#